data_AF-J3L5Z7-F1
#
_entry.id   AF-J3L5Z7-F1
#
_cell.length_a   1.000
_cell.length_b   1.000
_cell.length_c   1.000
_cell.angle_alpha   90.00
_cell.angle_beta   90.00
_cell.angle_gamma   90.00
#
_symmetry.space_group_name_H-M   'P 1'
#
loop_
_entity.id
_entity.type
_entity.pdbx_description
1 polymer ?
#
loop_
_entity_poly.entity_id
_entity_poly.type
_entity_poly.pdbx_seq_one_letter_code
_entity_poly.pdbx_strand_id
1 'polypeptide(L)'
;MGTGASSADADTTGGVEFWRSPERSGCLTKQGEYIKTWRRRWFVLKQGRLFWFKDSVVTRASVPRGVIPVATCLTVKGAEDTLNRQFAFELSTPTETMYFIADSEKEKEEWINSIGRSIVQHSCSVTDAEVVDYDSGRPAASVAAGDE
;
A
#
# COMPACT_ATOMS: atom_id res chain seq x y z
N MET A 1 -26.89 40.31 -2.98
CA MET A 1 -27.35 39.04 -2.37
C MET A 1 -26.15 38.11 -2.34
N GLY A 2 -25.48 38.03 -1.19
CA GLY A 2 -24.31 37.18 -1.00
C GLY A 2 -24.57 36.21 0.14
N THR A 3 -24.61 34.93 -0.19
CA THR A 3 -24.40 33.76 0.67
C THR A 3 -23.97 32.67 -0.33
N GLY A 4 -22.71 32.26 -0.40
CA GLY A 4 -21.95 31.67 0.69
C GLY A 4 -21.90 30.17 0.40
N ALA A 5 -20.72 29.68 0.03
CA ALA A 5 -20.45 28.28 -0.26
C ALA A 5 -20.86 27.38 0.92
N SER A 6 -21.31 26.16 0.63
CA SER A 6 -21.27 25.08 1.61
C SER A 6 -20.68 23.83 0.96
N SER A 7 -19.54 23.49 1.51
CA SER A 7 -18.69 22.32 1.34
C SER A 7 -19.47 21.02 1.52
N ALA A 8 -19.42 20.16 0.51
CA ALA A 8 -19.59 18.73 0.71
C ALA A 8 -18.19 18.10 0.67
N ASP A 9 -17.52 18.14 1.82
CA ASP A 9 -16.33 17.34 2.10
C ASP A 9 -16.72 15.86 1.99
N ALA A 10 -16.43 15.29 0.82
CA ALA A 10 -16.50 13.87 0.56
C ALA A 10 -15.23 13.46 -0.18
N ASP A 11 -14.07 13.72 0.42
CA ASP A 11 -12.81 13.11 0.02
C ASP A 11 -12.30 12.17 1.12
N THR A 12 -13.04 11.08 1.35
CA THR A 12 -12.54 9.97 2.20
C THR A 12 -11.46 9.14 1.48
N THR A 13 -11.05 9.53 0.26
CA THR A 13 -10.01 8.84 -0.50
C THR A 13 -8.79 9.73 -0.72
N GLY A 14 -8.44 10.59 0.25
CA GLY A 14 -7.15 11.30 0.36
C GLY A 14 -6.43 11.60 -0.97
N GLY A 15 -7.07 12.34 -1.87
CA GLY A 15 -6.49 12.82 -3.13
C GLY A 15 -6.44 11.83 -4.30
N VAL A 16 -7.05 10.64 -4.23
CA VAL A 16 -7.06 9.70 -5.37
C VAL A 16 -8.08 10.16 -6.41
N GLU A 17 -7.62 10.63 -7.58
CA GLU A 17 -8.49 11.07 -8.68
C GLU A 17 -9.39 9.93 -9.22
N PHE A 18 -10.58 9.77 -8.63
CA PHE A 18 -11.76 9.03 -9.10
C PHE A 18 -11.57 7.59 -9.64
N TRP A 19 -10.49 6.86 -9.36
CA TRP A 19 -10.21 5.53 -9.96
C TRP A 19 -9.84 5.54 -11.46
N ARG A 20 -9.49 6.70 -12.06
CA ARG A 20 -8.96 6.74 -13.44
C ARG A 20 -7.56 6.13 -13.49
N SER A 21 -7.24 5.41 -14.57
CA SER A 21 -5.92 4.83 -14.85
C SER A 21 -5.30 4.09 -13.65
N PRO A 22 -5.99 3.11 -13.05
CA PRO A 22 -5.41 2.33 -11.97
C PRO A 22 -4.24 1.49 -12.48
N GLU A 23 -3.26 1.23 -11.62
CA GLU A 23 -2.15 0.29 -11.91
C GLU A 23 -2.73 -1.10 -12.20
N ARG A 24 -3.79 -1.47 -11.47
CA ARG A 24 -4.58 -2.68 -11.70
C ARG A 24 -5.97 -2.55 -11.11
N SER A 25 -6.94 -3.20 -11.75
CA SER A 25 -8.26 -3.41 -11.17
C SER A 25 -8.82 -4.77 -11.59
N GLY A 26 -9.59 -5.41 -10.72
CA GLY A 26 -10.14 -6.74 -11.01
C GLY A 26 -10.84 -7.36 -9.81
N CYS A 27 -11.53 -8.47 -10.03
CA CYS A 27 -12.14 -9.23 -8.94
C CYS A 27 -11.10 -10.10 -8.25
N LEU A 28 -11.19 -10.17 -6.92
CA LEU A 28 -10.54 -11.20 -6.12
C LEU A 28 -11.52 -11.73 -5.08
N THR A 29 -11.36 -12.98 -4.70
CA THR A 29 -12.06 -13.54 -3.54
C THR A 29 -11.17 -13.40 -2.31
N LYS A 30 -11.54 -12.49 -1.40
CA LYS A 30 -10.79 -12.19 -0.17
C LYS A 30 -11.30 -13.03 1.01
N GLN A 31 -10.41 -13.50 1.87
CA GLN A 31 -10.77 -14.06 3.16
C GLN A 31 -11.12 -12.96 4.19
N GLY A 32 -12.22 -13.14 4.91
CA GLY A 32 -12.63 -12.26 6.00
C GLY A 32 -11.64 -12.27 7.16
N GLU A 33 -11.50 -11.12 7.82
CA GLU A 33 -10.55 -10.87 8.90
C GLU A 33 -10.93 -11.65 10.17
N TYR A 34 -12.12 -11.37 10.71
CA TYR A 34 -12.66 -12.02 11.91
C TYR A 34 -13.30 -13.38 11.61
N ILE A 35 -14.23 -13.40 10.65
CA ILE A 35 -14.90 -14.62 10.20
C ILE A 35 -14.25 -15.02 8.89
N LYS A 36 -13.59 -16.19 8.86
CA LYS A 36 -12.80 -16.74 7.74
C LYS A 36 -13.64 -17.17 6.52
N THR A 37 -14.71 -16.43 6.23
CA THR A 37 -15.53 -16.54 5.02
C THR A 37 -14.82 -15.91 3.83
N TRP A 38 -15.08 -16.45 2.64
CA TRP A 38 -14.51 -15.97 1.38
C TRP A 38 -15.54 -15.08 0.67
N ARG A 39 -15.13 -13.88 0.27
CA ARG A 39 -16.04 -12.90 -0.36
C ARG A 39 -15.40 -12.28 -1.59
N ARG A 40 -16.12 -12.33 -2.71
CA ARG A 40 -15.73 -11.64 -3.95
C ARG A 40 -15.82 -10.13 -3.74
N ARG A 41 -14.77 -9.42 -4.11
CA ARG A 41 -14.67 -7.96 -4.03
C ARG A 41 -13.95 -7.44 -5.26
N TRP A 42 -14.31 -6.23 -5.68
CA TRP A 42 -13.60 -5.53 -6.74
C TRP A 42 -12.44 -4.77 -6.14
N PHE A 43 -11.22 -5.08 -6.57
CA PHE A 43 -10.00 -4.44 -6.10
C PHE A 43 -9.52 -3.39 -7.09
N VAL A 44 -8.92 -2.33 -6.56
CA VAL A 44 -8.27 -1.27 -7.33
C VAL A 44 -6.93 -0.97 -6.66
N LEU A 45 -5.84 -1.17 -7.38
CA LEU A 45 -4.50 -0.73 -7.01
C LEU A 45 -4.22 0.61 -7.70
N LYS A 46 -3.98 1.65 -6.93
CA LYS A 46 -3.71 2.99 -7.46
C LYS A 46 -2.93 3.83 -6.44
N GLN A 47 -1.86 4.48 -6.91
CA GLN A 47 -1.07 5.45 -6.15
C GLN A 47 -0.57 4.85 -4.81
N GLY A 48 -0.03 3.63 -4.87
CA GLY A 48 0.52 2.96 -3.69
C GLY A 48 -0.54 2.54 -2.66
N ARG A 49 -1.81 2.46 -3.06
CA ARG A 49 -2.91 2.04 -2.20
C ARG A 49 -3.75 0.97 -2.89
N LEU A 50 -4.03 -0.11 -2.17
CA LEU A 50 -4.92 -1.18 -2.60
C LEU A 50 -6.28 -1.01 -1.92
N PHE A 51 -7.31 -0.71 -2.72
CA PHE A 51 -8.68 -0.52 -2.28
C PHE A 51 -9.54 -1.70 -2.68
N TRP A 52 -10.64 -1.95 -1.95
CA TRP A 52 -11.65 -2.89 -2.42
C TRP A 52 -13.09 -2.43 -2.19
N PHE A 53 -13.98 -2.85 -3.08
CA PHE A 53 -15.37 -2.46 -3.14
C PHE A 53 -16.27 -3.69 -3.17
N LYS A 54 -17.53 -3.48 -2.77
CA LYS A 54 -18.58 -4.50 -2.84
C LYS A 54 -18.85 -4.89 -4.30
N ASP A 55 -18.91 -3.89 -5.18
CA ASP A 55 -19.34 -4.02 -6.57
C ASP A 55 -18.23 -3.53 -7.52
N SER A 56 -18.24 -4.04 -8.75
CA SER A 56 -17.26 -3.68 -9.80
C SER A 56 -17.49 -2.31 -10.41
N VAL A 57 -18.70 -1.77 -10.31
CA VAL A 57 -19.02 -0.41 -10.73
C VAL A 57 -18.58 0.55 -9.64
N VAL A 58 -17.39 1.13 -9.81
CA VAL A 58 -16.82 2.10 -8.87
C VAL A 58 -17.01 3.52 -9.41
N THR A 59 -17.69 4.36 -8.63
CA THR A 59 -17.99 5.77 -8.92
C THR A 59 -17.36 6.67 -7.86
N ARG A 60 -17.53 8.00 -7.97
CA ARG A 60 -17.12 8.95 -6.90
C ARG A 60 -17.69 8.59 -5.55
N ALA A 61 -18.96 8.20 -5.56
CA ALA A 61 -19.73 7.95 -4.36
C ALA A 61 -19.47 6.55 -3.79
N SER A 62 -18.70 5.72 -4.51
CA SER A 62 -18.38 4.38 -4.04
C SER A 62 -17.39 4.46 -2.88
N VAL A 63 -17.87 4.09 -1.69
CA VAL A 63 -17.04 4.01 -0.49
C VAL A 63 -16.23 2.71 -0.52
N PRO A 64 -14.90 2.75 -0.36
CA PRO A 64 -14.10 1.54 -0.22
C PRO A 64 -14.48 0.80 1.07
N ARG A 65 -14.45 -0.53 1.02
CA ARG A 65 -14.66 -1.40 2.19
C ARG A 65 -13.39 -1.58 3.01
N GLY A 66 -12.26 -1.16 2.45
CA GLY A 66 -11.01 -0.94 3.14
C GLY A 66 -9.93 -0.50 2.17
N VAL A 67 -8.79 -0.14 2.75
CA VAL A 67 -7.62 0.37 2.05
C VAL A 67 -6.37 -0.19 2.72
N ILE A 68 -5.39 -0.59 1.92
CA ILE A 68 -4.07 -1.00 2.38
C ILE A 68 -3.03 -0.10 1.71
N PRO A 69 -2.26 0.70 2.48
CA PRO A 69 -1.08 1.38 1.96
C PRO A 69 -0.01 0.34 1.61
N VAL A 70 0.28 0.13 0.33
CA VAL A 70 1.20 -0.94 -0.10
C VAL A 70 2.63 -0.68 0.35
N ALA A 71 3.01 0.57 0.60
CA ALA A 71 4.30 0.94 1.21
C ALA A 71 4.54 0.28 2.57
N THR A 72 3.48 -0.13 3.27
CA THR A 72 3.57 -0.83 4.56
C THR A 72 3.62 -2.36 4.42
N CYS A 73 3.37 -2.90 3.23
CA CYS A 73 3.36 -4.34 3.01
C CYS A 73 4.78 -4.90 3.00
N LEU A 74 4.95 -6.07 3.63
CA LEU A 74 6.22 -6.76 3.75
C LEU A 74 6.45 -7.69 2.56
N THR A 75 5.44 -8.48 2.19
CA THR A 75 5.55 -9.49 1.13
C THR A 75 4.23 -9.69 0.41
N VAL A 76 4.31 -10.05 -0.88
CA VAL A 76 3.20 -10.60 -1.67
C VAL A 76 3.70 -11.85 -2.39
N LYS A 77 3.03 -13.01 -2.22
CA LYS A 77 3.48 -14.30 -2.77
C LYS A 77 2.34 -15.31 -2.90
N GLY A 78 2.57 -16.39 -3.65
CA GLY A 78 1.64 -17.53 -3.73
C GLY A 78 1.38 -18.17 -2.37
N ALA A 79 0.18 -18.69 -2.19
CA ALA A 79 -0.31 -19.30 -0.95
C ALA A 79 -1.09 -20.60 -1.22
N GLU A 80 -0.92 -21.21 -2.39
CA GLU A 80 -1.67 -22.38 -2.84
C GLU A 80 -1.47 -23.57 -1.91
N ASP A 81 -0.22 -23.87 -1.53
CA ASP A 81 0.12 -24.96 -0.62
C ASP A 81 -0.36 -24.68 0.81
N THR A 82 -0.27 -23.42 1.24
CA THR A 82 -0.65 -23.00 2.59
C THR A 82 -2.16 -23.08 2.81
N LEU A 83 -2.93 -22.73 1.78
CA LEU A 83 -4.40 -22.71 1.85
C LEU A 83 -5.06 -23.96 1.27
N ASN A 84 -4.30 -24.81 0.56
CA ASN A 84 -4.80 -25.88 -0.28
C ASN A 84 -5.89 -25.37 -1.26
N ARG A 85 -5.59 -24.25 -1.94
CA ARG A 85 -6.50 -23.59 -2.89
C ARG A 85 -5.74 -23.07 -4.10
N GLN A 86 -6.21 -23.41 -5.29
CA GLN A 86 -5.62 -22.94 -6.53
C GLN A 86 -5.75 -21.42 -6.68
N PHE A 87 -4.76 -20.81 -7.33
CA PHE A 87 -4.71 -19.37 -7.65
C PHE A 87 -4.74 -18.48 -6.40
N ALA A 88 -4.36 -19.04 -5.26
CA ALA A 88 -4.32 -18.35 -3.99
C ALA A 88 -3.00 -17.62 -3.78
N PHE A 89 -3.06 -16.44 -3.20
CA PHE A 89 -1.88 -15.67 -2.82
C PHE A 89 -2.14 -14.92 -1.51
N GLU A 90 -1.06 -14.52 -0.85
CA GLU A 90 -1.09 -13.76 0.39
C GLU A 90 -0.43 -12.39 0.25
N LEU A 91 -0.89 -11.45 1.05
CA LEU A 91 -0.29 -10.13 1.26
C LEU A 91 -0.04 -9.96 2.75
N SER A 92 1.23 -9.84 3.13
CA SER A 92 1.63 -9.66 4.52
C SER A 92 1.91 -8.19 4.83
N THR A 93 1.40 -7.74 5.96
CA THR A 93 1.66 -6.44 6.58
C THR A 93 2.24 -6.68 7.98
N PRO A 94 2.80 -5.66 8.66
CA PRO A 94 3.31 -5.81 10.03
C PRO A 94 2.26 -6.30 11.04
N THR A 95 0.97 -6.07 10.77
CA THR A 95 -0.12 -6.38 11.69
C THR A 95 -0.90 -7.63 11.32
N GLU A 96 -0.97 -7.98 10.04
CA GLU A 96 -1.74 -9.12 9.57
C GLU A 96 -1.27 -9.68 8.22
N THR A 97 -1.60 -10.95 7.97
CA THR A 97 -1.50 -11.58 6.65
C THR A 97 -2.89 -11.80 6.09
N MET A 98 -3.13 -11.21 4.91
CA MET A 98 -4.37 -11.36 4.16
C MET A 98 -4.23 -12.40 3.07
N TYR A 99 -5.33 -13.09 2.76
CA TYR A 99 -5.39 -14.10 1.72
C TYR A 99 -6.43 -13.79 0.65
N PHE A 100 -6.07 -14.11 -0.59
CA PHE A 100 -6.86 -13.85 -1.79
C PHE A 100 -6.82 -15.06 -2.71
N ILE A 101 -7.86 -15.19 -3.55
CA ILE A 101 -7.94 -16.16 -4.64
C ILE A 101 -8.33 -15.39 -5.90
N ALA A 102 -7.55 -15.55 -6.96
CA ALA A 102 -7.85 -15.03 -8.29
C ALA A 102 -8.68 -16.04 -9.12
N ASP A 103 -9.26 -15.62 -10.23
CA ASP A 103 -10.06 -16.53 -11.07
C ASP A 103 -9.19 -17.39 -12.01
N SER A 104 -7.91 -17.05 -12.14
CA SER A 104 -6.94 -17.79 -12.95
C SER A 104 -5.50 -17.61 -12.46
N GLU A 105 -4.62 -18.53 -12.87
CA GLU A 105 -3.18 -18.45 -12.61
C GLU A 105 -2.56 -17.15 -13.14
N LYS A 106 -2.95 -16.76 -14.35
CA LYS A 106 -2.50 -15.51 -14.97
C LYS A 106 -2.89 -14.31 -14.12
N GLU A 107 -4.15 -14.22 -13.67
CA GLU A 107 -4.58 -13.10 -12.84
C GLU A 107 -3.86 -13.07 -11.49
N LYS A 108 -3.65 -14.24 -10.85
CA LYS A 108 -2.86 -14.35 -9.61
C LYS A 108 -1.47 -13.74 -9.82
N GLU A 109 -0.74 -14.23 -10.82
CA GLU A 109 0.61 -13.75 -11.14
C GLU A 109 0.63 -12.25 -11.43
N GLU A 110 -0.32 -11.76 -12.20
CA GLU A 110 -0.39 -10.34 -12.51
C GLU A 110 -0.73 -9.48 -11.28
N TRP A 111 -1.56 -9.95 -10.35
CA TRP A 111 -1.84 -9.28 -9.07
C TRP A 111 -0.60 -9.23 -8.18
N ILE A 112 0.09 -10.36 -8.00
CA ILE A 112 1.35 -10.44 -7.24
C ILE A 112 2.37 -9.45 -7.82
N ASN A 113 2.55 -9.46 -9.15
CA ASN A 113 3.49 -8.58 -9.83
C ASN A 113 3.13 -7.09 -9.69
N SER A 114 1.86 -6.74 -9.86
CA SER A 114 1.42 -5.34 -9.79
C SER A 114 1.57 -4.79 -8.37
N ILE A 115 1.16 -5.56 -7.36
CA ILE A 115 1.32 -5.19 -5.95
C ILE A 115 2.81 -5.11 -5.60
N GLY A 116 3.61 -6.11 -5.98
CA GLY A 116 5.05 -6.14 -5.70
C GLY A 116 5.79 -4.92 -6.27
N ARG A 117 5.49 -4.53 -7.51
CA ARG A 117 6.05 -3.29 -8.10
C ARG A 117 5.63 -2.04 -7.33
N SER A 118 4.36 -1.97 -6.94
CA SER A 118 3.81 -0.84 -6.19
C SER A 118 4.44 -0.72 -4.79
N ILE A 119 4.70 -1.85 -4.10
CA ILE A 119 5.45 -1.88 -2.84
C ILE A 119 6.83 -1.23 -3.02
N VAL A 120 7.60 -1.71 -4.00
CA VAL A 120 8.96 -1.19 -4.27
C VAL A 120 8.94 0.30 -4.65
N GLN A 121 7.99 0.70 -5.48
CA GLN A 121 7.87 2.09 -5.93
C GLN A 121 7.56 3.06 -4.77
N HIS A 122 6.83 2.58 -3.76
CA HIS A 122 6.35 3.41 -2.65
C HIS A 122 7.07 3.16 -1.32
N SER A 123 8.03 2.23 -1.25
CA SER A 123 8.79 1.93 -0.03
C SER A 123 9.98 2.88 0.24
N CYS A 124 10.39 3.71 -0.73
CA CYS A 124 11.59 4.57 -0.62
C CYS A 124 11.31 6.08 -0.47
N SER A 125 10.07 6.53 -0.33
CA SER A 125 9.77 7.96 -0.17
C SER A 125 10.06 8.52 1.24
N VAL A 126 10.92 7.86 2.03
CA VAL A 126 11.31 8.25 3.41
C VAL A 126 12.81 8.54 3.52
N THR A 127 13.45 9.04 2.45
CA THR A 127 14.81 9.59 2.53
C THR A 127 14.85 11.00 1.95
N ASP A 128 14.16 11.95 2.59
CA ASP A 128 14.38 13.40 2.37
C ASP A 128 14.68 14.16 3.69
N ALA A 129 14.88 13.43 4.78
CA ALA A 129 15.45 13.91 6.03
C ALA A 129 16.19 12.70 6.59
N GLU A 130 17.51 12.65 6.72
CA GLU A 130 18.39 13.61 7.35
C GLU A 130 19.76 13.53 6.66
N VAL A 131 20.25 14.63 6.09
CA VAL A 131 21.69 14.80 5.87
C VAL A 131 22.27 15.13 7.24
N VAL A 132 22.79 14.14 7.96
CA VAL A 132 23.61 14.38 9.14
C VAL A 132 24.99 14.85 8.67
N ASP A 133 25.24 16.16 8.73
CA ASP A 133 26.57 16.74 8.57
C ASP A 133 27.47 16.20 9.69
N TYR A 134 28.22 15.14 9.40
CA TYR A 134 29.20 14.55 10.29
C TYR A 134 30.57 15.18 10.02
N ASP A 135 30.70 16.49 10.21
CA ASP A 135 32.02 17.12 10.33
C ASP A 135 31.96 18.42 11.13
N SER A 136 32.23 18.33 12.43
CA SER A 136 32.92 19.41 13.16
C SER A 136 33.28 18.95 14.57
N GLY A 137 34.57 18.65 14.77
CA GLY A 137 35.13 18.62 16.13
C GLY A 137 36.28 17.65 16.36
N ARG A 138 37.32 17.68 15.53
CA ARG A 138 38.62 17.12 15.95
C ARG A 138 39.20 18.03 17.04
N PRO A 139 39.48 17.55 18.28
CA PRO A 139 40.17 18.38 19.25
C PRO A 139 41.65 18.46 18.84
N ALA A 140 42.15 19.68 18.60
CA ALA A 140 43.57 19.92 18.46
C ALA A 140 44.23 19.69 19.83
N ALA A 141 45.01 18.61 19.93
CA ALA A 141 45.78 18.29 21.12
C ALA A 141 46.79 19.42 21.42
N SER A 142 46.84 19.77 22.69
CA SER A 142 47.80 20.67 23.33
C SER A 142 49.25 20.27 23.07
N VAL A 143 50.10 21.24 22.73
CA VAL A 143 51.52 21.18 23.08
C VAL A 143 51.91 22.47 23.78
N ALA A 144 52.19 22.34 25.07
CA ALA A 144 52.85 23.33 25.90
C ALA A 144 54.12 22.69 26.48
N ALA A 145 55.10 23.55 26.79
CA ALA A 145 56.45 23.32 27.36
C ALA A 145 57.53 22.94 26.32
N GLY A 146 58.73 23.53 26.34
CA GLY A 146 59.35 24.44 27.31
C GLY A 146 60.76 24.85 26.84
N ASP A 147 61.34 25.77 27.60
CA ASP A 147 62.64 26.45 27.51
C ASP A 147 63.88 25.64 27.09
N GLU A 148 64.75 26.25 26.26
CA GLU A 148 66.10 26.76 26.63
C GLU A 148 66.62 27.75 25.58
#